data_AF-A0A2K0TDT3-F1
#
_entry.id   AF-A0A2K0TDT3-F1
#
_cell.length_a   1.000
_cell.length_b   1.000
_cell.length_c   1.000
_cell.angle_alpha   90.00
_cell.angle_beta   90.00
_cell.angle_gamma   90.00
#
_symmetry.space_group_name_H-M   'P 1'
#
loop_
_entity.id
_entity.type
_entity.pdbx_description
1 polymer ?
#
loop_
_entity_poly.entity_id
_entity_poly.type
_entity_poly.pdbx_seq_one_letter_code
_entity_poly.pdbx_strand_id
1 'polypeptide(L)'
;MAAYEFPDFDQLPSVPGQPQGSLWGFFDRGGKKDELGTINLLNAETVKEAAREIQTGRHVQLDWPMNNVEFPGFGRIPIEHNVKEMEKEGFLGLDDEIKINTQTSSQWDSLKHASLSCGCCFLCMMR
;
A
#
# COMPACT_ATOMS: atom_id res chain seq x y z
N MET A 1 3.91 -11.95 -21.72
CA MET A 1 4.89 -10.89 -22.07
C MET A 1 4.66 -9.74 -21.10
N ALA A 2 5.70 -9.28 -20.40
CA ALA A 2 5.55 -8.18 -19.44
C ALA A 2 5.00 -6.94 -20.16
N ALA A 3 3.93 -6.35 -19.62
CA ALA A 3 3.22 -5.22 -20.25
C ALA A 3 4.01 -3.90 -20.24
N TYR A 4 5.22 -3.90 -19.69
CA TYR A 4 6.09 -2.74 -19.50
C TYR A 4 7.54 -3.15 -19.76
N GLU A 5 8.24 -2.38 -20.59
CA GLU A 5 9.70 -2.44 -20.74
C GLU A 5 10.30 -1.26 -19.95
N PHE A 6 11.15 -1.58 -18.98
CA PHE A 6 11.81 -0.58 -18.15
C PHE A 6 13.20 -0.29 -18.72
N PRO A 7 13.53 0.98 -19.05
CA PRO A 7 14.90 1.33 -19.40
C PRO A 7 15.78 1.31 -18.15
N ASP A 8 17.10 1.31 -18.36
CA ASP A 8 18.06 1.51 -17.28
C ASP A 8 17.79 2.86 -16.58
N PHE A 9 18.12 2.95 -15.30
CA PHE A 9 17.85 4.14 -14.47
C PHE A 9 18.37 5.44 -15.11
N ASP A 10 19.60 5.41 -15.62
CA ASP A 10 20.26 6.56 -16.27
C ASP A 10 19.64 6.91 -17.63
N GLN A 11 18.88 5.99 -18.22
CA GLN A 11 18.19 6.14 -19.50
C GLN A 11 16.72 6.51 -19.35
N LEU A 12 16.22 6.66 -18.13
CA LEU A 12 14.85 7.10 -17.89
C LEU A 12 14.62 8.51 -18.48
N PRO A 13 13.50 8.73 -19.20
CA PRO A 13 13.16 10.05 -19.68
C PRO A 13 13.07 11.06 -18.52
N SER A 14 13.68 12.23 -18.71
CA SER A 14 13.61 13.28 -17.70
C SER A 14 12.19 13.82 -17.55
N VAL A 15 11.71 13.88 -16.31
CA VAL A 15 10.43 14.49 -15.98
C VAL A 15 10.67 15.95 -15.60
N PRO A 16 10.04 16.94 -16.28
CA PRO A 16 10.24 18.34 -15.99
C PRO A 16 10.00 18.69 -14.50
N GLY A 17 10.98 19.36 -13.89
CA GLY A 17 10.90 19.78 -12.48
C GLY A 17 11.12 18.66 -11.46
N GLN A 18 11.50 17.46 -11.88
CA GLN A 18 11.80 16.32 -11.01
C GLN A 18 13.27 15.89 -11.18
N PRO A 19 13.87 15.28 -10.14
CA PRO A 19 15.19 14.65 -10.28
C PRO A 19 15.15 13.47 -11.26
N GLN A 20 16.33 13.10 -11.78
CA GLN A 20 16.49 11.88 -12.60
C GLN A 20 15.97 10.65 -11.84
N GLY A 21 15.29 9.75 -12.54
CA GLY A 21 14.71 8.54 -11.96
C GLY A 21 13.23 8.61 -11.60
N SER A 22 12.56 9.74 -11.88
CA SER A 22 11.11 9.88 -11.70
C SER A 22 10.32 9.13 -12.78
N LEU A 23 9.36 8.30 -12.38
CA LEU A 23 8.48 7.55 -13.29
C LEU A 23 7.13 8.22 -13.57
N TRP A 24 7.01 9.52 -13.35
CA TRP A 24 5.75 10.23 -13.58
C TRP A 24 5.36 10.17 -15.06
N GLY A 25 4.12 9.76 -15.32
CA GLY A 25 3.60 9.59 -16.67
C GLY A 25 4.02 8.28 -17.36
N PHE A 26 4.90 7.48 -16.77
CA PHE A 26 5.34 6.21 -17.36
C PHE A 26 4.18 5.21 -17.55
N PHE A 27 3.26 5.19 -16.58
CA PHE A 27 2.10 4.30 -16.59
C PHE A 27 0.85 4.95 -17.23
N ASP A 28 0.94 6.19 -17.72
CA ASP A 28 -0.20 6.87 -18.35
C ASP A 28 -0.63 6.11 -19.62
N ARG A 29 -1.94 6.00 -19.82
CA ARG A 29 -2.53 5.28 -20.97
C ARG A 29 -3.62 6.11 -21.63
N GLY A 30 -3.56 6.25 -22.95
CA GLY A 30 -4.61 6.90 -23.74
C GLY A 30 -4.92 8.34 -23.30
N GLY A 31 -3.89 9.09 -22.88
CA GLY A 31 -4.04 10.45 -22.36
C GLY A 31 -4.64 10.56 -20.96
N LYS A 32 -4.86 9.44 -20.26
CA LYS A 32 -5.28 9.42 -18.85
C LYS A 32 -4.07 9.24 -17.95
N LYS A 33 -4.02 10.06 -16.90
CA LYS A 33 -3.02 9.96 -15.85
C LYS A 33 -3.22 8.71 -15.01
N ASP A 34 -2.13 8.02 -14.72
CA ASP A 34 -2.11 6.91 -13.80
C ASP A 34 -2.07 7.37 -12.32
N GLU A 35 -2.78 6.63 -11.46
CA GLU A 35 -2.79 6.84 -10.00
C GLU A 35 -2.32 5.61 -9.20
N LEU A 36 -2.01 4.50 -9.89
CA LEU A 36 -1.67 3.23 -9.25
C LEU A 36 -0.16 2.98 -9.17
N GLY A 37 0.62 3.59 -10.07
CA GLY A 37 2.06 3.43 -10.17
C GLY A 37 2.44 1.97 -10.43
N THR A 38 3.36 1.46 -9.62
CA THR A 38 3.90 0.10 -9.75
C THR A 38 2.89 -1.00 -9.40
N ILE A 39 1.74 -0.68 -8.80
CA ILE A 39 0.64 -1.65 -8.62
C ILE A 39 0.17 -2.19 -9.98
N ASN A 40 0.32 -1.42 -11.07
CA ASN A 40 0.03 -1.86 -12.44
C ASN A 40 0.87 -3.08 -12.89
N LEU A 41 1.96 -3.43 -12.18
CA LEU A 41 2.76 -4.62 -12.45
C LEU A 41 2.10 -5.93 -11.98
N LEU A 42 1.15 -5.84 -11.04
CA LEU A 42 0.37 -6.95 -10.53
C LEU A 42 -0.79 -7.29 -11.48
N ASN A 43 -0.45 -7.64 -12.73
CA ASN A 43 -1.44 -8.05 -13.73
C ASN A 43 -1.88 -9.52 -13.54
N ALA A 44 -2.95 -9.92 -14.22
CA ALA A 44 -3.53 -11.26 -14.09
C ALA A 44 -2.55 -12.41 -14.35
N GLU A 45 -1.62 -12.24 -15.30
CA GLU A 45 -0.61 -13.26 -15.59
C GLU A 45 0.43 -13.32 -14.47
N THR A 46 0.94 -12.18 -13.99
CA THR A 46 1.86 -12.13 -12.84
C THR A 46 1.26 -12.81 -11.61
N VAL A 47 -0.02 -12.51 -11.30
CA VAL A 47 -0.73 -13.10 -10.15
C VAL A 47 -0.92 -14.61 -10.33
N LYS A 48 -1.28 -15.05 -11.53
CA LYS A 48 -1.45 -16.48 -11.85
C LYS A 48 -0.12 -17.24 -11.76
N GLU A 49 0.97 -16.66 -12.23
CA GLU A 49 2.30 -17.26 -12.13
C GLU A 49 2.78 -17.34 -10.69
N ALA A 50 2.53 -16.32 -9.86
CA ALA A 50 2.85 -16.36 -8.43
C ALA A 50 2.19 -17.53 -7.68
N ALA A 51 1.01 -17.98 -8.12
CA ALA A 51 0.35 -19.14 -7.52
C ALA A 51 1.16 -20.44 -7.68
N ARG A 52 2.04 -20.53 -8.68
CA ARG A 52 2.91 -21.71 -8.90
C ARG A 52 4.00 -21.83 -7.84
N GLU A 53 4.32 -20.76 -7.12
CA GLU A 53 5.27 -20.78 -6.00
C GLU A 53 4.72 -21.54 -4.77
N ILE A 54 3.41 -21.76 -4.72
CA ILE A 54 2.76 -22.51 -3.64
C ILE A 54 3.01 -24.01 -3.84
N GLN A 55 4.14 -24.50 -3.33
CA GLN A 55 4.54 -25.91 -3.46
C GLN A 55 4.23 -26.77 -2.23
N THR A 56 4.26 -26.17 -1.03
CA THR A 56 4.19 -26.92 0.24
C THR A 56 2.94 -26.65 1.08
N GLY A 57 2.16 -25.63 0.72
CA GLY A 57 1.00 -25.18 1.51
C GLY A 57 1.34 -24.55 2.87
N ARG A 58 2.64 -24.33 3.17
CA ARG A 58 3.06 -23.62 4.39
C ARG A 58 2.80 -22.12 4.23
N HIS A 59 2.25 -21.50 5.27
CA HIS A 59 2.10 -20.05 5.36
C HIS A 59 2.90 -19.50 6.54
N VAL A 60 3.28 -18.23 6.46
CA VAL A 60 3.93 -17.48 7.54
C VAL A 60 3.19 -16.15 7.67
N GLN A 61 2.80 -15.79 8.90
CA GLN A 61 2.16 -14.53 9.19
C GLN A 61 3.21 -13.39 9.16
N LEU A 62 2.93 -12.34 8.39
CA LEU A 62 3.82 -11.18 8.25
C LEU A 62 3.26 -9.93 8.93
N ASP A 63 2.00 -9.96 9.34
CA ASP A 63 1.39 -8.89 10.12
C ASP A 63 1.83 -8.94 11.59
N TRP A 64 1.96 -7.74 12.14
CA TRP A 64 2.29 -7.47 13.53
C TRP A 64 1.00 -7.25 14.33
N PRO A 65 0.90 -7.70 15.59
CA PRO A 65 -0.27 -7.45 16.40
C PRO A 65 -0.61 -5.96 16.47
N MET A 66 -1.88 -5.62 16.24
CA MET A 66 -2.33 -4.22 16.10
C MET A 66 -2.11 -3.37 17.36
N ASN A 67 -1.98 -4.02 18.52
CA ASN A 67 -1.73 -3.40 19.81
C ASN A 67 -0.26 -3.33 20.20
N ASN A 68 0.66 -3.74 19.33
CA ASN A 68 2.07 -3.81 19.68
C ASN A 68 2.80 -2.45 19.60
N VAL A 69 2.21 -1.46 18.93
CA VAL A 69 2.68 -0.07 18.96
C VAL A 69 2.06 0.65 20.16
N GLU A 70 2.73 0.57 21.30
CA GLU A 70 2.26 1.20 22.56
C GLU A 70 2.33 2.73 22.50
N PHE A 71 3.36 3.28 21.86
CA PHE A 71 3.59 4.72 21.75
C PHE A 71 3.73 5.12 20.27
N PRO A 72 2.61 5.33 19.55
CA PRO A 72 2.66 5.66 18.13
C PRO A 72 3.22 7.08 17.92
N GLY A 73 4.16 7.21 16.98
CA GLY A 73 4.82 8.47 16.66
C GLY A 73 3.94 9.46 15.90
N PHE A 74 4.48 10.65 15.62
CA PHE A 74 3.84 11.68 14.78
C PHE A 74 2.45 12.14 15.27
N GLY A 75 2.20 12.11 16.58
CA GLY A 75 0.92 12.52 17.18
C GLY A 75 -0.25 11.58 16.85
N ARG A 76 0.04 10.36 16.39
CA ARG A 76 -0.98 9.34 16.11
C ARG A 76 -1.60 8.83 17.41
N ILE A 77 -2.85 8.38 17.32
CA ILE A 77 -3.54 7.75 18.46
C ILE A 77 -3.08 6.30 18.63
N PRO A 78 -3.01 5.76 19.86
CA PRO A 78 -2.93 4.32 20.08
C PRO A 78 -4.22 3.63 19.59
N ILE A 79 -4.14 2.32 19.35
CA ILE A 79 -5.34 1.53 19.06
C ILE A 79 -6.29 1.54 20.26
N GLU A 80 -7.57 1.74 19.98
CA GLU A 80 -8.66 1.52 20.94
C GLU A 80 -9.52 0.38 20.41
N HIS A 81 -9.75 -0.65 21.23
CA HIS A 81 -10.60 -1.80 20.92
C HIS A 81 -11.67 -1.94 22.02
N ASN A 82 -12.93 -1.90 21.62
CA ASN A 82 -14.08 -1.97 22.49
C ASN A 82 -14.97 -3.15 22.08
N VAL A 83 -15.19 -4.09 23.00
CA VAL A 83 -16.07 -5.24 22.79
C VAL A 83 -17.47 -4.89 23.29
N LYS A 84 -18.48 -5.03 22.42
CA LYS A 84 -19.89 -4.77 22.70
C LYS A 84 -20.64 -6.07 22.91
N GLU A 85 -21.29 -6.18 24.06
CA GLU A 85 -22.29 -7.22 24.31
C GLU A 85 -23.61 -6.87 23.61
N MET A 86 -24.18 -7.82 22.86
CA MET A 86 -25.39 -7.61 22.06
C MET A 86 -26.69 -8.03 22.77
N GLU A 87 -26.62 -8.33 24.07
CA GLU A 87 -27.76 -8.84 24.84
C GLU A 87 -28.92 -7.84 24.84
N LYS A 88 -28.61 -6.54 24.89
CA LYS A 88 -29.62 -5.46 24.92
C LYS A 88 -30.40 -5.35 23.60
N GLU A 89 -29.82 -5.81 22.52
CA GLU A 89 -30.39 -5.90 21.18
C GLU A 89 -31.11 -7.24 20.94
N GLY A 90 -31.11 -8.14 21.93
CA GLY A 90 -31.79 -9.44 21.87
C GLY A 90 -30.95 -10.58 21.29
N PHE A 91 -29.63 -10.39 21.14
CA PHE A 91 -28.72 -11.41 20.60
C PHE A 91 -27.77 -11.93 21.68
N LEU A 92 -27.41 -13.22 21.60
CA LEU A 92 -26.31 -13.79 22.38
C LEU A 92 -25.03 -13.73 21.54
N GLY A 93 -24.33 -12.61 21.61
CA GLY A 93 -23.15 -12.35 20.79
C GLY A 93 -22.31 -11.17 21.27
N LEU A 94 -21.12 -11.06 20.69
CA LEU A 94 -20.19 -9.95 20.87
C LEU A 94 -19.92 -9.31 19.51
N ASP A 95 -19.94 -7.98 19.47
CA ASP A 95 -19.44 -7.17 18.36
C ASP A 95 -18.18 -6.42 18.80
N ASP A 96 -17.37 -5.97 17.85
CA ASP A 96 -16.15 -5.20 18.12
C ASP A 96 -16.20 -3.83 17.45
N GLU A 97 -15.76 -2.81 18.18
CA GLU A 97 -15.41 -1.51 17.63
C GLU A 97 -13.90 -1.29 17.77
N ILE A 98 -13.28 -0.87 16.67
CA ILE A 98 -11.86 -0.55 16.65
C ILE A 98 -11.68 0.87 16.11
N LYS A 99 -10.91 1.67 16.84
CA LYS A 99 -10.46 2.99 16.40
C LYS A 99 -8.94 2.95 16.28
N ILE A 100 -8.46 3.21 15.07
CA ILE A 100 -7.04 3.15 14.74
C ILE A 100 -6.62 4.36 13.93
N ASN A 101 -5.32 4.67 14.01
CA ASN A 101 -4.65 5.33 12.91
C ASN A 101 -4.13 4.25 11.95
N THR A 102 -4.27 4.44 10.64
CA THR A 102 -3.91 3.39 9.66
C THR A 102 -2.41 3.16 9.53
N GLN A 103 -1.58 3.96 10.21
CA GLN A 103 -0.12 3.86 10.26
C GLN A 103 0.43 3.37 11.61
N THR A 104 -0.32 2.55 12.36
CA THR A 104 0.06 2.08 13.71
C THR A 104 0.16 0.56 13.87
N SER A 105 0.25 -0.18 12.77
CA SER A 105 0.63 -1.60 12.74
C SER A 105 1.22 -1.95 11.37
N SER A 106 1.35 -3.24 11.02
CA SER A 106 1.64 -3.66 9.64
C SER A 106 0.69 -2.97 8.67
N GLN A 107 1.27 -2.26 7.70
CA GLN A 107 0.56 -1.26 6.90
C GLN A 107 1.12 -1.19 5.48
N TRP A 108 0.31 -0.61 4.60
CA TRP A 108 0.74 -0.10 3.30
C TRP A 108 0.51 1.41 3.28
N ASP A 109 1.56 2.16 2.94
CA ASP A 109 1.46 3.60 2.73
C ASP A 109 1.11 3.87 1.27
N SER A 110 -0.04 4.49 1.03
CA SER A 110 -0.44 4.89 -0.32
C SER A 110 0.54 5.90 -0.91
N LEU A 111 0.55 6.04 -2.24
CA LEU A 111 1.33 7.08 -2.94
C LEU A 111 1.00 8.51 -2.49
N LYS A 112 -0.13 8.71 -1.79
CA LYS A 112 -0.58 9.98 -1.23
C LYS A 112 -0.14 10.19 0.23
N HIS A 113 0.53 9.22 0.85
CA HIS A 113 0.91 9.28 2.26
C HIS A 113 1.96 10.35 2.55
N ALA A 114 2.92 10.54 1.64
CA ALA A 114 3.98 11.53 1.76
C ALA A 114 4.23 12.24 0.43
N SER A 115 4.66 13.51 0.50
CA SER A 115 5.03 14.34 -0.63
C SER A 115 6.21 15.24 -0.25
N LEU A 116 7.05 15.59 -1.23
CA LEU A 116 8.16 16.52 -1.03
C LEU A 116 7.70 17.99 -1.10
N SER A 117 6.56 18.26 -1.74
CA SER A 117 5.99 19.59 -1.87
C SER A 117 4.48 19.53 -2.05
N CYS A 118 3.82 20.66 -1.77
CA CYS A 118 2.36 20.78 -1.88
C CYS A 118 1.92 20.46 -3.33
N GLY A 119 1.03 19.47 -3.48
CA GLY A 119 0.51 19.03 -4.79
C GLY A 119 1.36 18.02 -5.54
N CYS A 120 2.49 17.54 -4.98
CA CYS A 120 3.42 16.62 -5.63
C CYS A 120 3.51 15.29 -4.84
N CYS A 121 2.49 14.43 -4.94
CA CYS A 121 2.52 13.10 -4.32
C CYS A 121 3.37 12.12 -5.15
N PHE A 122 4.17 11.28 -4.49
CA PHE A 122 5.15 10.40 -5.14
C PHE A 122 4.50 9.42 -6.13
N LEU A 123 4.77 9.57 -7.43
CA LEU A 123 4.87 8.44 -8.35
C LEU A 123 6.34 7.99 -8.41
N CYS A 124 6.65 6.93 -7.66
CA CYS A 124 7.83 6.05 -7.71
C CYS A 124 9.18 6.60 -8.28
N MET A 125 10.20 6.70 -7.42
CA MET A 125 11.61 6.65 -7.83
C MET A 125 12.03 5.19 -7.95
N MET A 126 12.67 4.79 -9.06
CA MET A 126 13.34 3.48 -9.12
C MET A 126 14.69 3.52 -8.42
N ARG A 127 15.14 2.33 -8.00
CA ARG A 127 16.34 2.07 -7.20
C ARG A 127 17.56 1.86 -8.09
#